data_AF-A0AAV9P0R7-F1
#
_entry.id   AF-A0AAV9P0R7-F1
#
_cell.length_a   1.000
_cell.length_b   1.000
_cell.length_c   1.000
_cell.angle_alpha   90.00
_cell.angle_beta   90.00
_cell.angle_gamma   90.00
#
_symmetry.space_group_name_H-M   'P 1'
#
loop_
_entity.id
_entity.type
_entity.pdbx_description
1 polymer ?
#
loop_
_entity_poly.entity_id
_entity_poly.type
_entity_poly.pdbx_seq_one_letter_code
_entity_poly.pdbx_strand_id
1 'polypeptide(L)'
;MFDSVNSNSTVSGNVPLYNHGPVQVSTAPVCVEFKVARTANFAEVESSGMAYTSSDIDFTVKVEASNLTAFTRYYYQFNVCGSNNTSPVGRTKTAPAPTDYVTKLALAVYSCSNYPFGFFNAYGNPARKDSVDYVIHLGDYIYEYAGTGDYGYGYSIGRVPAPYGRIIYSLYDYRARLSAYRADEDLLLSHATYPWIPVWDDHEVADNTYRDGMAYLNNTEDSFVHDGGVSTDQRKMNAVRAYFEWMPIRQVEMNDNLRIWRSFKLGSLLDLIMLDTRQYDRSITDLYWNTDYIHEISDDASRTMMGSRQENWFYNQLSTSADRGARWRLIGSQTVFSRVNESVAYGNVNPLDYDAWDGYTSNRNRTLQHLTDNNIGNNIVISGDSHASWVSDLVWIDDADYDVETGKGALGAEFGGSAVTSPCPYGQNISISSANNYSDWLESANPELHWNDLYYRGYFELHFTYDEVEAKYFGLPTVVNRNPYEISLANFTVKSGDNHLSRPIAGGTAEVGSLKGGSVMQTNVTNNTETGQYFISHAKQEDLK
;
A
#
# COMPACT_ATOMS: atom_id res chain seq x y z
N MET A 1 1.61 -5.99 17.15
CA MET A 1 1.01 -7.30 17.42
C MET A 1 1.97 -8.04 18.36
N PHE A 2 1.68 -8.08 19.65
CA PHE A 2 2.65 -8.33 20.74
C PHE A 2 3.08 -9.79 20.87
N ASP A 3 4.38 -10.03 21.02
CA ASP A 3 4.95 -11.29 21.53
C ASP A 3 6.18 -10.99 22.41
N SER A 4 6.45 -11.85 23.39
CA SER A 4 7.36 -11.65 24.52
C SER A 4 8.82 -11.89 24.14
N VAL A 5 9.71 -10.89 24.25
CA VAL A 5 11.17 -11.13 24.12
C VAL A 5 11.99 -10.36 25.16
N ASN A 6 12.58 -11.11 26.09
CA ASN A 6 13.73 -10.68 26.91
C ASN A 6 15.00 -10.77 26.04
N SER A 7 15.54 -9.65 25.56
CA SER A 7 16.89 -9.62 24.97
C SER A 7 17.62 -8.32 25.33
N ASN A 8 18.85 -8.47 25.81
CA ASN A 8 19.68 -7.43 26.42
C ASN A 8 20.91 -7.09 25.55
N SER A 9 20.73 -6.97 24.23
CA SER A 9 21.82 -6.77 23.28
C SER A 9 21.96 -5.30 22.88
N THR A 10 22.97 -4.62 23.42
CA THR A 10 23.49 -3.34 22.91
C THR A 10 24.39 -3.57 21.71
N VAL A 11 24.12 -2.91 20.59
CA VAL A 11 25.02 -2.88 19.42
C VAL A 11 25.72 -1.51 19.38
N SER A 12 27.05 -1.51 19.33
CA SER A 12 27.86 -0.31 19.08
C SER A 12 28.71 -0.53 17.83
N GLY A 13 28.76 0.49 16.97
CA GLY A 13 29.56 0.50 15.74
C GLY A 13 29.58 1.90 15.14
N ASN A 14 30.76 2.40 14.78
CA ASN A 14 30.96 3.75 14.26
C ASN A 14 30.85 3.76 12.72
N VAL A 15 29.90 4.52 12.18
CA VAL A 15 29.88 4.92 10.76
C VAL A 15 30.05 6.45 10.71
N PRO A 16 30.96 7.01 9.89
CA PRO A 16 31.16 8.45 9.83
C PRO A 16 29.94 9.13 9.21
N LEU A 17 29.31 10.05 9.95
CA LEU A 17 28.25 10.94 9.45
C LEU A 17 28.90 12.10 8.68
N TYR A 18 28.68 12.16 7.36
CA TYR A 18 28.85 13.40 6.63
C TYR A 18 27.85 14.43 7.17
N ASN A 19 28.39 15.60 7.50
CA ASN A 19 27.81 16.63 8.34
C ASN A 19 27.20 17.76 7.47
N HIS A 20 25.94 18.11 7.73
CA HIS A 20 25.37 19.39 7.31
C HIS A 20 24.67 20.08 8.50
N GLY A 21 25.31 21.12 9.04
CA GLY A 21 24.68 22.20 9.82
C GLY A 21 24.25 21.84 11.26
N PRO A 22 24.19 22.83 12.18
CA PRO A 22 23.99 22.57 13.60
C PRO A 22 22.51 22.35 13.90
N VAL A 23 21.96 21.18 13.58
CA VAL A 23 20.94 20.64 14.47
C VAL A 23 21.70 20.25 15.72
N GLN A 24 21.39 20.87 16.85
CA GLN A 24 22.06 20.56 18.11
C GLN A 24 21.76 19.10 18.44
N VAL A 25 22.68 18.19 18.09
CA VAL A 25 22.57 16.76 18.33
C VAL A 25 22.68 16.55 19.83
N SER A 26 21.54 16.56 20.51
CA SER A 26 21.44 16.05 21.87
C SER A 26 21.30 14.55 21.78
N THR A 27 22.36 13.83 22.13
CA THR A 27 22.31 12.37 22.38
C THR A 27 21.72 12.06 23.75
N ALA A 28 21.39 13.08 24.56
CA ALA A 28 20.73 12.86 25.83
C ALA A 28 19.37 12.20 25.57
N PRO A 29 19.11 11.03 26.17
CA PRO A 29 17.88 10.31 25.91
C PRO A 29 16.68 11.12 26.43
N VAL A 30 15.68 11.29 25.58
CA VAL A 30 14.36 11.82 25.94
C VAL A 30 13.51 10.64 26.38
N CYS A 31 13.04 10.71 27.63
CA CYS A 31 12.13 9.72 28.21
C CYS A 31 10.69 10.05 27.80
N VAL A 32 9.98 9.03 27.34
CA VAL A 32 8.55 9.08 27.00
C VAL A 32 7.83 7.96 27.73
N GLU A 33 6.82 8.31 28.53
CA GLU A 33 5.87 7.38 29.12
C GLU A 33 4.76 7.04 28.13
N PHE A 34 4.27 5.80 28.16
CA PHE A 34 3.08 5.40 27.43
C PHE A 34 2.07 4.75 28.36
N LYS A 35 0.79 4.87 28.00
CA LYS A 35 -0.32 4.16 28.64
C LYS A 35 -1.28 3.63 27.58
N VAL A 36 -1.84 2.45 27.84
CA VAL A 36 -2.84 1.77 27.00
C VAL A 36 -4.00 1.32 27.89
N ALA A 37 -5.23 1.63 27.50
CA ALA A 37 -6.44 1.35 28.26
C ALA A 37 -7.62 1.05 27.34
N ARG A 38 -8.67 0.39 27.85
CA ARG A 38 -9.91 0.17 27.08
C ARG A 38 -10.77 1.43 26.93
N THR A 39 -10.51 2.44 27.74
CA THR A 39 -11.25 3.71 27.75
C THR A 39 -10.33 4.88 27.45
N ALA A 40 -10.84 5.88 26.72
CA ALA A 40 -10.07 7.06 26.31
C ALA A 40 -9.63 7.96 27.48
N ASN A 41 -10.28 7.84 28.64
CA ASN A 41 -9.91 8.57 29.86
C ASN A 41 -8.85 7.82 30.70
N PHE A 42 -8.42 6.63 30.28
CA PHE A 42 -7.42 5.81 30.97
C PHE A 42 -7.76 5.51 32.45
N ALA A 43 -9.05 5.26 32.74
CA ALA A 43 -9.52 4.94 34.09
C ALA A 43 -8.85 3.67 34.65
N GLU A 44 -8.67 2.66 33.80
CA GLU A 44 -7.93 1.43 34.10
C GLU A 44 -6.89 1.18 33.00
N VAL A 45 -5.61 1.29 33.36
CA VAL A 45 -4.49 1.10 32.44
C VAL A 45 -4.08 -0.37 32.42
N GLU A 46 -4.10 -0.98 31.24
CA GLU A 46 -3.71 -2.40 31.06
C GLU A 46 -2.24 -2.57 30.71
N SER A 47 -1.64 -1.57 30.05
CA SER A 47 -0.22 -1.59 29.70
C SER A 47 0.35 -0.19 29.81
N SER A 48 1.51 -0.07 30.45
CA SER A 48 2.23 1.19 30.57
C SER A 48 3.71 0.95 30.76
N GLY A 49 4.52 1.96 30.46
CA GLY A 49 5.95 1.90 30.68
C GLY A 49 6.64 3.16 30.18
N MET A 50 7.97 3.09 30.13
CA MET A 50 8.82 4.14 29.60
C MET A 50 9.55 3.62 28.36
N ALA A 51 9.73 4.51 27.39
CA ALA A 51 10.61 4.33 26.25
C ALA A 51 11.55 5.53 26.18
N TYR A 52 12.70 5.33 25.55
CA TYR A 52 13.69 6.38 25.36
C TYR A 52 13.92 6.59 23.87
N THR A 53 14.12 7.84 23.49
CA THR A 53 14.46 8.23 22.13
C THR A 53 15.53 9.30 22.14
N SER A 54 16.18 9.53 21.01
CA SER A 54 17.19 10.58 20.84
C SER A 54 17.16 11.10 19.41
N SER A 55 17.98 12.12 19.15
CA SER A 55 18.20 12.62 17.80
C SER A 55 18.78 11.57 16.83
N ASP A 56 19.37 10.48 17.34
CA ASP A 56 19.92 9.40 16.49
C ASP A 56 18.84 8.67 15.69
N ILE A 57 17.61 8.59 16.21
CA ILE A 57 16.45 7.96 15.56
C ILE A 57 15.32 8.96 15.30
N ASP A 58 15.68 10.24 15.15
CA ASP A 58 14.76 11.33 14.85
C ASP A 58 13.64 11.52 15.89
N PHE A 59 13.96 11.25 17.16
CA PHE A 59 13.01 11.31 18.29
C PHE A 59 11.76 10.42 18.11
N THR A 60 11.80 9.44 17.20
CA THR A 60 10.74 8.45 17.02
C THR A 60 10.71 7.47 18.19
N VAL A 61 9.52 6.96 18.54
CA VAL A 61 9.33 5.97 19.61
C VAL A 61 8.45 4.85 19.09
N LYS A 62 8.90 3.61 19.30
CA LYS A 62 8.13 2.39 19.03
C LYS A 62 8.05 1.57 20.30
N VAL A 63 6.82 1.19 20.67
CA VAL A 63 6.54 0.48 21.92
C VAL A 63 5.76 -0.79 21.64
N GLU A 64 6.12 -1.85 22.36
CA GLU A 64 5.40 -3.12 22.38
C GLU A 64 4.59 -3.29 23.68
N ALA A 65 3.40 -2.70 23.75
CA ALA A 65 2.44 -2.86 24.85
C ALA A 65 1.96 -4.33 25.04
N SER A 66 2.38 -4.99 26.11
CA SER A 66 1.99 -6.38 26.41
C SER A 66 0.65 -6.51 27.15
N ASN A 67 0.22 -7.75 27.39
CA ASN A 67 -0.95 -8.14 28.21
C ASN A 67 -2.31 -7.64 27.72
N LEU A 68 -2.46 -7.44 26.40
CA LEU A 68 -3.73 -7.02 25.82
C LEU A 68 -4.61 -8.22 25.46
N THR A 69 -5.92 -8.02 25.55
CA THR A 69 -6.92 -9.02 25.12
C THR A 69 -7.02 -9.03 23.60
N ALA A 70 -7.15 -10.21 23.00
CA ALA A 70 -7.33 -10.37 21.55
C ALA A 70 -8.62 -9.68 21.04
N PHE A 71 -8.62 -9.27 19.78
CA PHE A 71 -9.73 -8.63 19.08
C PHE A 71 -10.44 -7.48 19.84
N THR A 72 -9.68 -6.71 20.62
CA THR A 72 -10.19 -5.69 21.53
C THR A 72 -9.68 -4.31 21.13
N ARG A 73 -10.58 -3.32 21.18
CA ARG A 73 -10.25 -1.91 20.94
C ARG A 73 -9.62 -1.30 22.20
N TYR A 74 -8.51 -0.60 22.01
CA TYR A 74 -7.77 0.11 23.05
C TYR A 74 -7.51 1.56 22.64
N TYR A 75 -7.27 2.40 23.62
CA TYR A 75 -6.77 3.77 23.48
C TYR A 75 -5.36 3.85 24.04
N TYR A 76 -4.52 4.69 23.44
CA TYR A 76 -3.14 4.90 23.88
C TYR A 76 -2.79 6.38 23.87
N GLN A 77 -1.83 6.77 24.72
CA GLN A 77 -1.31 8.12 24.78
C GLN A 77 0.14 8.08 25.28
N PHE A 78 0.96 8.99 24.76
CA PHE A 78 2.34 9.20 25.19
C PHE A 78 2.48 10.50 25.99
N ASN A 79 3.45 10.55 26.89
CA ASN A 79 3.77 11.73 27.70
C ASN A 79 5.29 11.88 27.82
N VAL A 80 5.83 13.09 27.67
CA VAL A 80 7.24 13.32 27.99
C VAL A 80 7.43 13.24 29.50
N CYS A 81 8.32 12.36 29.97
CA CYS A 81 8.48 12.05 31.39
C CYS A 81 8.74 13.31 32.22
N GLY A 82 8.07 13.42 33.38
CA GLY A 82 8.20 14.58 34.27
C GLY A 82 7.61 15.88 33.72
N SER A 83 6.80 15.83 32.66
CA SER A 83 6.12 16.99 32.08
C SER A 83 4.62 16.74 31.90
N ASN A 84 3.88 17.79 31.53
CA ASN A 84 2.48 17.72 31.11
C ASN A 84 2.33 17.69 29.57
N ASN A 85 3.42 17.49 28.82
CA ASN A 85 3.40 17.47 27.37
C ASN A 85 2.96 16.08 26.88
N THR A 86 1.69 15.98 26.51
CA THR A 86 1.05 14.73 26.09
C THR A 86 0.77 14.71 24.60
N SER A 87 0.84 13.52 23.99
CA SER A 87 0.34 13.31 22.64
C SER A 87 -1.19 13.41 22.59
N PRO A 88 -1.79 13.58 21.39
CA PRO A 88 -3.19 13.22 21.19
C PRO A 88 -3.46 11.77 21.65
N VAL A 89 -4.72 11.50 22.02
CA VAL A 89 -5.16 10.13 22.33
C VAL A 89 -5.37 9.38 21.03
N GLY A 90 -4.62 8.29 20.84
CA GLY A 90 -4.82 7.37 19.74
C GLY A 90 -5.71 6.20 20.14
N ARG A 91 -6.13 5.44 19.13
CA ARG A 91 -6.97 4.25 19.20
C ARG A 91 -6.35 3.15 18.36
N THR A 92 -6.43 1.92 18.84
CA THR A 92 -5.94 0.73 18.14
C THR A 92 -6.86 -0.45 18.39
N LYS A 93 -6.66 -1.55 17.66
CA LYS A 93 -7.37 -2.81 17.86
C LYS A 93 -6.38 -3.96 17.77
N THR A 94 -6.39 -4.84 18.76
CA THR A 94 -5.58 -6.07 18.72
C THR A 94 -6.13 -7.02 17.67
N ALA A 95 -5.26 -7.83 17.07
CA ALA A 95 -5.69 -8.93 16.22
C ALA A 95 -6.43 -9.99 17.05
N PRO A 96 -7.38 -10.72 16.45
CA PRO A 96 -7.88 -11.97 17.05
C PRO A 96 -6.75 -13.00 17.18
N ALA A 97 -6.89 -13.97 18.09
CA ALA A 97 -5.97 -15.09 18.15
C ALA A 97 -6.14 -15.98 16.90
N PRO A 98 -5.11 -16.75 16.48
CA PRO A 98 -5.14 -17.48 15.21
C PRO A 98 -6.29 -18.47 15.03
N THR A 99 -6.97 -18.92 16.09
CA THR A 99 -8.09 -19.88 15.98
C THR A 99 -9.44 -19.26 16.34
N ASP A 100 -9.48 -17.97 16.66
CA ASP A 100 -10.73 -17.30 17.02
C ASP A 100 -11.70 -17.29 15.84
N TYR A 101 -12.99 -17.41 16.16
CA TYR A 101 -14.08 -17.23 15.20
C TYR A 101 -14.54 -15.77 15.25
N VAL A 102 -14.10 -14.97 14.29
CA VAL A 102 -14.53 -13.58 14.10
C VAL A 102 -15.55 -13.52 12.97
N THR A 103 -16.76 -13.03 13.24
CA THR A 103 -17.86 -13.07 12.25
C THR A 103 -17.63 -12.13 11.07
N LYS A 104 -16.93 -11.03 11.31
CA LYS A 104 -16.59 -10.03 10.30
C LYS A 104 -15.25 -9.38 10.58
N LEU A 105 -14.57 -8.97 9.52
CA LEU A 105 -13.35 -8.17 9.58
C LEU A 105 -13.30 -7.23 8.39
N ALA A 106 -13.02 -5.95 8.64
CA ALA A 106 -12.98 -4.93 7.59
C ALA A 106 -11.61 -4.26 7.50
N LEU A 107 -11.16 -3.99 6.28
CA LEU A 107 -9.87 -3.40 5.96
C LEU A 107 -10.06 -2.19 5.05
N ALA A 108 -9.33 -1.10 5.28
CA ALA A 108 -9.14 -0.06 4.25
C ALA A 108 -7.77 -0.27 3.59
N VAL A 109 -7.72 -0.13 2.26
CA VAL A 109 -6.50 -0.32 1.46
C VAL A 109 -6.15 0.97 0.73
N TYR A 110 -4.87 1.36 0.80
CA TYR A 110 -4.34 2.57 0.20
C TYR A 110 -2.98 2.32 -0.48
N SER A 111 -2.64 3.20 -1.43
CA SER A 111 -1.29 3.37 -1.98
C SER A 111 -1.14 4.79 -2.57
N CYS A 112 0.09 5.15 -2.96
CA CYS A 112 0.36 6.26 -3.89
C CYS A 112 -0.18 7.62 -3.42
N SER A 113 0.49 8.16 -2.40
CA SER A 113 0.09 9.39 -1.70
C SER A 113 0.96 10.58 -2.06
N ASN A 114 1.13 10.91 -3.34
CA ASN A 114 1.98 12.04 -3.71
C ASN A 114 1.46 13.36 -3.11
N TYR A 115 2.25 13.93 -2.21
CA TYR A 115 1.90 15.12 -1.43
C TYR A 115 1.61 16.35 -2.32
N PRO A 116 2.47 16.71 -3.30
CA PRO A 116 2.19 17.77 -4.27
C PRO A 116 0.85 17.71 -5.01
N PHE A 117 0.30 16.53 -5.29
CA PHE A 117 -0.92 16.42 -6.10
C PHE A 117 -2.20 16.66 -5.31
N GLY A 118 -2.21 16.51 -3.98
CA GLY A 118 -3.46 16.73 -3.24
C GLY A 118 -3.38 16.53 -1.74
N PHE A 119 -4.51 16.82 -1.09
CA PHE A 119 -4.80 16.51 0.30
C PHE A 119 -5.22 15.06 0.45
N PHE A 120 -4.79 14.41 1.54
CA PHE A 120 -5.00 12.97 1.70
C PHE A 120 -6.38 12.60 2.27
N ASN A 121 -7.44 13.15 1.66
CA ASN A 121 -8.84 12.98 2.08
C ASN A 121 -9.25 11.50 2.23
N ALA A 122 -8.70 10.63 1.37
CA ALA A 122 -8.95 9.19 1.39
C ALA A 122 -8.66 8.57 2.75
N TYR A 123 -7.56 8.96 3.42
CA TYR A 123 -7.20 8.41 4.73
C TYR A 123 -8.21 8.74 5.83
N GLY A 124 -8.79 9.94 5.77
CA GLY A 124 -9.71 10.40 6.80
C GLY A 124 -11.10 9.79 6.67
N ASN A 125 -11.50 9.35 5.49
CA ASN A 125 -12.87 8.90 5.23
C ASN A 125 -13.25 7.62 6.00
N PRO A 126 -12.46 6.53 5.99
CA PRO A 126 -12.73 5.38 6.86
C PRO A 126 -12.66 5.72 8.34
N ALA A 127 -11.81 6.67 8.75
CA ALA A 127 -11.71 7.08 10.14
C ALA A 127 -12.98 7.82 10.60
N ARG A 128 -13.54 8.70 9.76
CA ARG A 128 -14.81 9.40 10.02
C ARG A 128 -16.01 8.44 10.05
N LYS A 129 -16.01 7.42 9.18
CA LYS A 129 -17.08 6.40 9.13
C LYS A 129 -17.01 5.36 10.25
N ASP A 130 -15.87 5.20 10.93
CA ASP A 130 -15.56 4.05 11.78
C ASP A 130 -15.84 2.69 11.09
N SER A 131 -15.55 2.60 9.78
CA SER A 131 -16.01 1.51 8.91
C SER A 131 -15.11 0.26 8.89
N VAL A 132 -13.86 0.38 9.37
CA VAL A 132 -12.84 -0.67 9.24
C VAL A 132 -12.16 -1.03 10.56
N ASP A 133 -11.47 -2.17 10.60
CA ASP A 133 -10.71 -2.63 11.77
C ASP A 133 -9.21 -2.33 11.66
N TYR A 134 -8.65 -2.48 10.46
CA TYR A 134 -7.22 -2.29 10.17
C TYR A 134 -7.03 -1.53 8.86
N VAL A 135 -5.86 -0.92 8.71
CA VAL A 135 -5.43 -0.27 7.47
C VAL A 135 -4.30 -1.07 6.84
N ILE A 136 -4.37 -1.28 5.53
CA ILE A 136 -3.26 -1.76 4.69
C ILE A 136 -2.78 -0.59 3.84
N HIS A 137 -1.46 -0.43 3.75
CA HIS A 137 -0.83 0.49 2.81
C HIS A 137 0.15 -0.30 1.95
N LEU A 138 -0.04 -0.27 0.63
CA LEU A 138 0.70 -1.10 -0.31
C LEU A 138 1.98 -0.46 -0.85
N GLY A 139 2.22 0.80 -0.54
CA GLY A 139 3.47 1.52 -0.81
C GLY A 139 3.23 2.86 -1.48
N ASP A 140 4.31 3.57 -1.77
CA ASP A 140 4.29 4.99 -2.16
C ASP A 140 3.67 5.89 -1.11
N TYR A 141 4.04 5.64 0.14
CA TYR A 141 3.67 6.45 1.28
C TYR A 141 4.31 7.84 1.19
N ILE A 142 5.50 7.90 0.61
CA ILE A 142 6.18 9.13 0.21
C ILE A 142 6.60 9.05 -1.25
N TYR A 143 6.94 10.22 -1.83
CA TYR A 143 7.69 10.34 -3.07
C TYR A 143 9.00 11.07 -2.80
N GLU A 144 10.01 10.85 -3.62
CA GLU A 144 11.41 11.27 -3.46
C GLU A 144 11.80 12.55 -4.22
N TYR A 145 10.94 12.97 -5.14
CA TYR A 145 11.14 14.10 -6.06
C TYR A 145 11.41 15.46 -5.40
N ALA A 146 11.94 16.41 -6.17
CA ALA A 146 12.34 17.74 -5.72
C ALA A 146 11.16 18.66 -5.40
N GLY A 147 9.99 18.39 -5.98
CA GLY A 147 8.80 19.25 -5.86
C GLY A 147 8.94 20.55 -6.67
N THR A 148 9.78 20.55 -7.72
CA THR A 148 10.00 21.71 -8.60
C THR A 148 9.24 21.60 -9.91
N GLY A 149 8.24 20.72 -9.96
CA GLY A 149 7.51 20.37 -11.18
C GLY A 149 8.06 19.14 -11.90
N ASP A 150 9.08 18.48 -11.33
CA ASP A 150 9.60 17.20 -11.78
C ASP A 150 8.56 16.08 -11.62
N TYR A 151 7.85 16.06 -10.49
CA TYR A 151 6.66 15.21 -10.31
C TYR A 151 5.66 15.86 -9.36
N GLY A 152 4.97 16.87 -9.90
CA GLY A 152 4.05 17.74 -9.16
C GLY A 152 4.74 18.97 -8.56
N TYR A 153 3.97 20.07 -8.44
CA TYR A 153 4.46 21.35 -7.94
C TYR A 153 3.93 21.70 -6.53
N GLY A 154 2.64 21.42 -6.27
CA GLY A 154 2.00 21.61 -4.96
C GLY A 154 1.82 23.06 -4.48
N TYR A 155 2.48 24.06 -5.06
CA TYR A 155 2.45 25.45 -4.59
C TYR A 155 1.05 26.08 -4.61
N SER A 156 0.26 25.78 -5.64
CA SER A 156 -1.10 26.31 -5.82
C SER A 156 -2.06 25.90 -4.70
N ILE A 157 -1.78 24.78 -4.02
CA ILE A 157 -2.59 24.21 -2.96
C ILE A 157 -1.86 24.13 -1.60
N GLY A 158 -0.67 24.75 -1.50
CA GLY A 158 0.12 24.75 -0.27
C GLY A 158 0.71 23.37 0.10
N ARG A 159 0.88 22.48 -0.87
CA ARG A 159 1.36 21.10 -0.71
C ARG A 159 2.78 20.91 -1.26
N VAL A 160 3.69 21.84 -0.95
CA VAL A 160 5.10 21.74 -1.38
C VAL A 160 5.83 20.74 -0.47
N PRO A 161 6.52 19.71 -1.02
CA PRO A 161 7.21 18.71 -0.21
C PRO A 161 8.48 19.29 0.41
N ALA A 162 8.88 18.76 1.57
CA ALA A 162 10.15 19.08 2.21
C ALA A 162 11.14 17.90 2.09
N PRO A 163 12.45 18.13 1.88
CA PRO A 163 13.03 19.40 1.47
C PRO A 163 12.54 19.79 0.07
N TYR A 164 12.37 21.10 -0.16
CA TYR A 164 12.00 21.66 -1.45
C TYR A 164 13.25 21.90 -2.31
N GLY A 165 13.13 21.71 -3.62
CA GLY A 165 14.16 22.12 -4.56
C GLY A 165 15.26 21.09 -4.82
N ARG A 166 15.13 19.87 -4.26
CA ARG A 166 16.05 18.77 -4.54
C ARG A 166 15.43 17.39 -4.29
N ILE A 167 15.85 16.42 -5.11
CA ILE A 167 15.59 14.99 -4.88
C ILE A 167 16.23 14.58 -3.54
N ILE A 168 15.58 13.68 -2.81
CA ILE A 168 16.04 13.20 -1.50
C ILE A 168 17.03 12.03 -1.65
N TYR A 169 18.16 12.12 -0.93
CA TYR A 169 19.22 11.09 -0.96
C TYR A 169 19.76 10.75 0.44
N SER A 170 19.88 11.74 1.33
CA SER A 170 20.43 11.55 2.67
C SER A 170 19.36 11.07 3.66
N LEU A 171 19.78 10.43 4.75
CA LEU A 171 18.88 10.05 5.84
C LEU A 171 18.03 11.22 6.35
N TYR A 172 18.62 12.42 6.44
CA TYR A 172 17.90 13.62 6.87
C TYR A 172 16.84 14.05 5.84
N ASP A 173 17.11 13.88 4.55
CA ASP A 173 16.13 14.21 3.51
C ASP A 173 14.90 13.29 3.60
N TYR A 174 15.11 11.98 3.76
CA TYR A 174 14.01 11.02 3.93
C TYR A 174 13.21 11.30 5.21
N ARG A 175 13.88 11.61 6.33
CA ARG A 175 13.20 12.03 7.58
C ARG A 175 12.36 13.30 7.39
N ALA A 176 12.92 14.32 6.74
CA ALA A 176 12.19 15.55 6.45
C ALA A 176 10.99 15.31 5.51
N ARG A 177 11.13 14.41 4.53
CA ARG A 177 10.05 14.01 3.62
C ARG A 177 8.92 13.31 4.35
N LEU A 178 9.25 12.30 5.16
CA LEU A 178 8.28 11.58 5.99
C LEU A 178 7.55 12.53 6.95
N SER A 179 8.28 13.44 7.58
CA SER A 179 7.73 14.48 8.46
C SER A 179 6.73 15.40 7.73
N ALA A 180 7.06 15.86 6.52
CA ALA A 180 6.17 16.69 5.72
C ALA A 180 4.88 15.95 5.34
N TYR A 181 4.97 14.70 4.93
CA TYR A 181 3.80 13.89 4.58
C TYR A 181 2.93 13.62 5.81
N ARG A 182 3.56 13.26 6.93
CA ARG A 182 2.91 13.00 8.25
C ARG A 182 2.28 14.23 8.88
N ALA A 183 2.49 15.43 8.35
CA ALA A 183 1.81 16.65 8.80
C ALA A 183 0.37 16.77 8.26
N ASP A 184 -0.02 15.95 7.28
CA ASP A 184 -1.40 15.94 6.77
C ASP A 184 -2.40 15.49 7.85
N GLU A 185 -3.46 16.28 8.03
CA GLU A 185 -4.45 16.07 9.10
C GLU A 185 -5.26 14.77 8.95
N ASP A 186 -5.57 14.35 7.72
CA ASP A 186 -6.35 13.13 7.48
C ASP A 186 -5.47 11.88 7.57
N LEU A 187 -4.19 11.99 7.24
CA LEU A 187 -3.20 10.96 7.52
C LEU A 187 -2.98 10.78 9.04
N LEU A 188 -2.83 11.89 9.78
CA LEU A 188 -2.74 11.87 11.24
C LEU A 188 -3.98 11.26 11.88
N LEU A 189 -5.18 11.65 11.42
CA LEU A 189 -6.44 11.11 11.88
C LEU A 189 -6.48 9.59 11.71
N SER A 190 -6.12 9.08 10.52
CA SER A 190 -6.14 7.65 10.24
C SER A 190 -5.13 6.86 11.08
N HIS A 191 -3.89 7.34 11.22
CA HIS A 191 -2.88 6.70 12.09
C HIS A 191 -3.26 6.75 13.57
N ALA A 192 -3.92 7.82 14.02
CA ALA A 192 -4.43 7.91 15.38
C ALA A 192 -5.65 6.99 15.61
N THR A 193 -6.33 6.55 14.56
CA THR A 193 -7.62 5.84 14.66
C THR A 193 -7.48 4.33 14.51
N TYR A 194 -6.54 3.87 13.67
CA TYR A 194 -6.40 2.47 13.27
C TYR A 194 -4.98 1.93 13.43
N PRO A 195 -4.83 0.62 13.69
CA PRO A 195 -3.57 -0.08 13.45
C PRO A 195 -3.29 -0.19 11.94
N TRP A 196 -2.11 0.26 11.51
CA TRP A 196 -1.65 0.16 10.12
C TRP A 196 -0.74 -1.05 9.90
N ILE A 197 -0.90 -1.71 8.76
CA ILE A 197 -0.08 -2.80 8.25
C ILE A 197 0.53 -2.34 6.92
N PRO A 198 1.59 -1.52 6.97
CA PRO A 198 2.21 -0.98 5.77
C PRO A 198 3.24 -1.94 5.18
N VAL A 199 3.44 -1.83 3.87
CA VAL A 199 4.64 -2.23 3.16
C VAL A 199 5.06 -1.08 2.24
N TRP A 200 6.34 -1.02 1.89
CA TRP A 200 6.83 -0.07 0.90
C TRP A 200 6.59 -0.57 -0.52
N ASP A 201 6.71 0.35 -1.45
CA ASP A 201 6.94 0.12 -2.86
C ASP A 201 8.31 0.72 -3.26
N ASP A 202 8.42 1.34 -4.42
CA ASP A 202 9.65 1.92 -4.95
C ASP A 202 9.89 3.33 -4.41
N HIS A 203 8.89 4.22 -4.40
CA HIS A 203 9.06 5.64 -4.05
C HIS A 203 9.40 5.91 -2.57
N GLU A 204 9.28 4.91 -1.69
CA GLU A 204 9.93 4.96 -0.38
C GLU A 204 11.46 5.12 -0.48
N VAL A 205 12.06 4.66 -1.58
CA VAL A 205 13.47 4.82 -1.94
C VAL A 205 13.58 5.76 -3.15
N ALA A 206 13.18 5.30 -4.33
CA ALA A 206 13.19 6.00 -5.60
C ALA A 206 12.39 5.21 -6.66
N ASP A 207 11.89 5.92 -7.66
CA ASP A 207 11.21 5.41 -8.85
C ASP A 207 11.87 4.13 -9.43
N ASN A 208 11.06 3.11 -9.72
CA ASN A 208 11.40 1.79 -10.27
C ASN A 208 12.62 1.12 -9.61
N THR A 209 12.70 1.14 -8.28
CA THR A 209 13.77 0.46 -7.53
C THR A 209 13.68 -1.08 -7.63
N TYR A 210 14.83 -1.72 -7.80
CA TYR A 210 15.05 -3.16 -7.68
C TYR A 210 16.24 -3.45 -6.75
N ARG A 211 16.71 -4.70 -6.65
CA ARG A 211 17.81 -5.07 -5.74
C ARG A 211 19.06 -4.20 -5.91
N ASP A 212 19.51 -4.01 -7.16
CA ASP A 212 20.82 -3.44 -7.47
C ASP A 212 20.75 -2.05 -8.14
N GLY A 213 19.61 -1.38 -8.16
CA GLY A 213 19.46 -0.07 -8.80
C GLY A 213 18.04 0.48 -8.74
N MET A 214 17.84 1.64 -9.36
CA MET A 214 16.55 2.32 -9.52
C MET A 214 16.56 3.19 -10.78
N ALA A 215 15.44 3.82 -11.12
CA ALA A 215 15.41 4.79 -12.20
C ALA A 215 16.40 5.92 -11.90
N TYR A 216 17.17 6.32 -12.92
CA TYR A 216 18.16 7.39 -12.87
C TYR A 216 19.38 7.17 -11.93
N LEU A 217 19.39 6.12 -11.10
CA LEU A 217 20.54 5.68 -10.30
C LEU A 217 20.79 4.18 -10.44
N ASN A 218 21.69 3.81 -11.36
CA ASN A 218 21.87 2.43 -11.83
C ASN A 218 23.32 1.92 -11.71
N ASN A 219 24.05 2.37 -10.69
CA ASN A 219 25.43 1.97 -10.39
C ASN A 219 26.45 2.22 -11.52
N THR A 220 26.20 3.21 -12.38
CA THR A 220 27.18 3.75 -13.34
C THR A 220 27.94 4.94 -12.75
N GLU A 221 29.17 5.22 -13.22
CA GLU A 221 29.93 6.41 -12.82
C GLU A 221 29.13 7.70 -13.07
N ASP A 222 28.48 7.79 -14.24
CA ASP A 222 27.65 8.93 -14.62
C ASP A 222 26.49 9.14 -13.63
N SER A 223 25.74 8.09 -13.29
CA SER A 223 24.63 8.18 -12.33
C SER A 223 25.10 8.61 -10.94
N PHE A 224 26.25 8.08 -10.48
CA PHE A 224 26.83 8.45 -9.19
C PHE A 224 27.25 9.92 -9.14
N VAL A 225 27.87 10.42 -10.22
CA VAL A 225 28.29 11.83 -10.31
C VAL A 225 27.08 12.77 -10.38
N HIS A 226 26.06 12.41 -11.17
CA HIS A 226 24.84 13.20 -11.32
C HIS A 226 24.11 13.38 -9.98
N ASP A 227 24.04 12.31 -9.18
CA ASP A 227 23.30 12.28 -7.92
C ASP A 227 24.10 12.77 -6.69
N GLY A 228 25.18 13.52 -6.95
CA GLY A 228 25.98 14.15 -5.90
C GLY A 228 26.88 13.18 -5.12
N GLY A 229 27.21 12.03 -5.71
CA GLY A 229 28.13 11.05 -5.15
C GLY A 229 27.50 10.12 -4.11
N VAL A 230 26.20 9.84 -4.23
CA VAL A 230 25.49 8.86 -3.39
C VAL A 230 25.29 7.57 -4.19
N SER A 231 25.74 6.42 -3.65
CA SER A 231 25.51 5.12 -4.28
C SER A 231 24.08 4.61 -4.06
N THR A 232 23.66 3.68 -4.91
CA THR A 232 22.39 2.94 -4.77
C THR A 232 22.19 2.40 -3.36
N ASP A 233 23.19 1.68 -2.84
CA ASP A 233 23.12 1.06 -1.51
C ASP A 233 23.02 2.11 -0.41
N GLN A 234 23.74 3.22 -0.53
CA GLN A 234 23.72 4.28 0.46
C GLN A 234 22.35 4.99 0.51
N ARG A 235 21.75 5.26 -0.66
CA ARG A 235 20.41 5.83 -0.76
C ARG A 235 19.37 4.87 -0.19
N LYS A 236 19.41 3.59 -0.59
CA LYS A 236 18.52 2.54 -0.07
C LYS A 236 18.62 2.39 1.45
N MET A 237 19.83 2.34 2.01
CA MET A 237 20.03 2.27 3.47
C MET A 237 19.46 3.49 4.21
N ASN A 238 19.61 4.70 3.64
CA ASN A 238 19.06 5.93 4.23
C ASN A 238 17.53 5.89 4.24
N ALA A 239 16.92 5.52 3.12
CA ALA A 239 15.48 5.39 2.96
C ALA A 239 14.87 4.34 3.89
N VAL A 240 15.41 3.11 3.87
CA VAL A 240 14.95 1.99 4.68
C VAL A 240 15.04 2.32 6.17
N ARG A 241 16.14 2.95 6.62
CA ARG A 241 16.26 3.40 8.00
C ARG A 241 15.18 4.42 8.37
N ALA A 242 15.00 5.46 7.56
CA ALA A 242 13.98 6.48 7.82
C ALA A 242 12.56 5.87 7.86
N TYR A 243 12.27 4.95 6.94
CA TYR A 243 10.99 4.25 6.89
C TYR A 243 10.73 3.42 8.16
N PHE A 244 11.71 2.63 8.61
CA PHE A 244 11.58 1.87 9.86
C PHE A 244 11.53 2.76 11.12
N GLU A 245 12.12 3.96 11.10
CA GLU A 245 12.01 4.94 12.19
C GLU A 245 10.58 5.49 12.28
N TRP A 246 9.99 5.90 11.14
CA TRP A 246 8.73 6.64 11.08
C TRP A 246 7.46 5.77 10.95
N MET A 247 7.58 4.52 10.53
CA MET A 247 6.44 3.62 10.35
C MET A 247 6.25 2.70 11.55
N PRO A 248 5.00 2.34 11.91
CA PRO A 248 4.68 1.50 13.07
C PRO A 248 4.99 0.01 12.81
N ILE A 249 6.22 -0.28 12.41
CA ILE A 249 6.69 -1.60 11.96
C ILE A 249 7.69 -2.15 12.96
N ARG A 250 7.53 -3.44 13.26
CA ARG A 250 8.49 -4.23 14.03
C ARG A 250 9.56 -4.76 13.11
N GLN A 251 10.77 -4.88 13.62
CA GLN A 251 11.79 -5.67 12.94
C GLN A 251 11.26 -7.10 12.78
N VAL A 252 11.18 -7.60 11.55
CA VAL A 252 10.71 -8.97 11.29
C VAL A 252 11.76 -9.98 11.74
N GLU A 253 13.03 -9.68 11.49
CA GLU A 253 14.17 -10.50 11.87
C GLU A 253 15.31 -9.58 12.31
N MET A 254 15.83 -9.78 13.52
CA MET A 254 16.79 -8.83 14.14
C MET A 254 18.14 -8.71 13.42
N ASN A 255 18.48 -9.69 12.58
CA ASN A 255 19.70 -9.75 11.77
C ASN A 255 19.45 -9.39 10.29
N ASP A 256 18.20 -9.08 9.91
CA ASP A 256 17.82 -8.70 8.56
C ASP A 256 17.12 -7.34 8.58
N ASN A 257 17.89 -6.30 8.28
CA ASN A 257 17.44 -4.91 8.35
C ASN A 257 16.62 -4.48 7.14
N LEU A 258 16.52 -5.31 6.10
CA LEU A 258 15.75 -5.01 4.89
C LEU A 258 14.44 -5.81 4.83
N ARG A 259 14.32 -6.90 5.58
CA ARG A 259 13.11 -7.73 5.58
C ARG A 259 11.88 -7.01 6.15
N ILE A 260 10.86 -6.82 5.30
CA ILE A 260 9.55 -6.26 5.69
C ILE A 260 8.37 -7.22 5.48
N TRP A 261 8.48 -8.19 4.55
CA TRP A 261 7.40 -9.13 4.25
C TRP A 261 7.11 -10.05 5.45
N ARG A 262 5.82 -10.25 5.71
CA ARG A 262 5.32 -10.88 6.94
C ARG A 262 3.85 -11.28 6.78
N SER A 263 3.37 -12.16 7.65
CA SER A 263 1.99 -12.64 7.64
C SER A 263 1.28 -12.44 8.98
N PHE A 264 -0.06 -12.35 8.94
CA PHE A 264 -0.92 -12.15 10.10
C PHE A 264 -2.09 -13.13 10.03
N LYS A 265 -2.31 -13.88 11.11
CA LYS A 265 -3.46 -14.78 11.25
C LYS A 265 -4.59 -14.07 11.98
N LEU A 266 -5.57 -13.58 11.24
CA LEU A 266 -6.70 -12.83 11.76
C LEU A 266 -7.87 -13.80 12.04
N GLY A 267 -7.68 -14.64 13.05
CA GLY A 267 -8.62 -15.70 13.39
C GLY A 267 -8.52 -16.88 12.43
N SER A 268 -9.58 -17.67 12.41
CA SER A 268 -9.82 -18.65 11.34
C SER A 268 -10.43 -18.03 10.08
N LEU A 269 -10.77 -16.74 10.10
CA LEU A 269 -11.40 -16.04 8.98
C LEU A 269 -10.40 -15.68 7.88
N LEU A 270 -9.27 -15.05 8.23
CA LEU A 270 -8.40 -14.43 7.24
C LEU A 270 -6.92 -14.60 7.59
N ASP A 271 -6.12 -15.06 6.63
CA ASP A 271 -4.67 -14.88 6.65
C ASP A 271 -4.26 -13.77 5.70
N LEU A 272 -3.61 -12.73 6.25
CA LEU A 272 -2.98 -11.67 5.48
C LEU A 272 -1.51 -12.01 5.26
N ILE A 273 -1.05 -11.98 4.01
CA ILE A 273 0.33 -12.25 3.60
C ILE A 273 0.83 -11.02 2.84
N MET A 274 1.69 -10.22 3.47
CA MET A 274 2.26 -9.01 2.87
C MET A 274 3.60 -9.34 2.21
N LEU A 275 3.71 -9.08 0.91
CA LEU A 275 4.91 -9.29 0.10
C LEU A 275 5.78 -8.02 0.03
N ASP A 276 7.07 -8.20 -0.21
CA ASP A 276 7.97 -7.18 -0.76
C ASP A 276 8.27 -7.54 -2.22
N THR A 277 7.90 -6.68 -3.16
CA THR A 277 8.17 -6.88 -4.59
C THR A 277 9.09 -5.79 -5.13
N ARG A 278 9.98 -5.22 -4.29
CA ARG A 278 10.88 -4.12 -4.68
C ARG A 278 12.28 -4.29 -4.15
N GLN A 279 12.44 -4.16 -2.84
CA GLN A 279 13.72 -3.74 -2.26
C GLN A 279 14.67 -4.90 -2.00
N TYR A 280 14.12 -6.08 -1.68
CA TYR A 280 14.90 -7.18 -1.14
C TYR A 280 15.75 -7.93 -2.17
N ASP A 281 15.12 -8.57 -3.16
CA ASP A 281 15.84 -9.46 -4.10
C ASP A 281 15.24 -9.45 -5.51
N ARG A 282 14.45 -8.43 -5.83
CA ARG A 282 13.85 -8.23 -7.16
C ARG A 282 14.92 -8.09 -8.24
N SER A 283 14.78 -8.84 -9.33
CA SER A 283 15.63 -8.72 -10.52
C SER A 283 15.43 -7.38 -11.22
N ILE A 284 16.36 -6.98 -12.09
CA ILE A 284 16.24 -5.72 -12.86
C ILE A 284 14.87 -5.56 -13.51
N THR A 285 14.32 -4.35 -13.40
CA THR A 285 13.00 -3.97 -13.90
C THR A 285 13.09 -3.02 -15.10
N ASP A 286 11.96 -2.57 -15.64
CA ASP A 286 11.92 -1.49 -16.61
C ASP A 286 12.36 -0.17 -15.97
N LEU A 287 13.42 0.42 -16.50
CA LEU A 287 14.01 1.69 -16.11
C LEU A 287 13.89 2.73 -17.23
N TYR A 288 12.88 2.56 -18.10
CA TYR A 288 12.56 3.35 -19.28
C TYR A 288 13.52 3.20 -20.47
N TRP A 289 14.82 2.96 -20.23
CA TRP A 289 15.83 2.81 -21.29
C TRP A 289 16.05 1.35 -21.72
N ASN A 290 15.52 0.38 -20.97
CA ASN A 290 15.71 -1.06 -21.17
C ASN A 290 14.40 -1.84 -21.39
N THR A 291 13.27 -1.19 -21.68
CA THR A 291 11.96 -1.84 -21.87
C THR A 291 12.03 -3.03 -22.83
N ASP A 292 12.66 -2.86 -24.01
CA ASP A 292 12.81 -3.96 -25.00
C ASP A 292 13.56 -5.16 -24.43
N TYR A 293 14.61 -4.90 -23.63
CA TYR A 293 15.37 -5.95 -22.98
C TYR A 293 14.54 -6.67 -21.92
N ILE A 294 13.78 -5.94 -21.09
CA ILE A 294 12.93 -6.54 -20.06
C ILE A 294 11.81 -7.37 -20.68
N HIS A 295 11.20 -6.90 -21.78
CA HIS A 295 10.26 -7.69 -22.56
C HIS A 295 10.89 -9.02 -23.01
N GLU A 296 12.06 -8.99 -23.64
CA GLU A 296 12.74 -10.20 -24.13
C GLU A 296 12.97 -11.24 -23.03
N ILE A 297 13.32 -10.79 -21.83
CA ILE A 297 13.60 -11.70 -20.71
C ILE A 297 12.41 -11.95 -19.78
N SER A 298 11.23 -11.34 -20.00
CA SER A 298 10.10 -11.32 -19.05
C SER A 298 9.65 -12.71 -18.56
N ASP A 299 9.77 -13.75 -19.39
CA ASP A 299 9.46 -15.15 -19.07
C ASP A 299 10.70 -16.03 -18.81
N ASP A 300 11.89 -15.43 -18.64
CA ASP A 300 13.09 -16.18 -18.25
C ASP A 300 12.89 -16.82 -16.86
N ALA A 301 13.12 -18.13 -16.79
CA ALA A 301 12.97 -18.93 -15.58
C ALA A 301 13.77 -18.40 -14.37
N SER A 302 14.88 -17.70 -14.62
CA SER A 302 15.74 -17.13 -13.59
C SER A 302 15.24 -15.81 -13.03
N ARG A 303 14.30 -15.12 -13.68
CA ARG A 303 13.75 -13.86 -13.18
C ARG A 303 12.92 -14.08 -11.93
N THR A 304 13.03 -13.12 -11.02
CA THR A 304 12.30 -13.14 -9.77
C THR A 304 11.89 -11.76 -9.30
N MET A 305 10.64 -11.67 -8.84
CA MET A 305 10.05 -10.49 -8.21
C MET A 305 10.39 -10.43 -6.71
N MET A 306 10.48 -11.60 -6.06
CA MET A 306 10.59 -11.74 -4.60
C MET A 306 11.94 -12.28 -4.12
N GLY A 307 12.70 -12.94 -5.00
CA GLY A 307 13.82 -13.78 -4.61
C GLY A 307 13.40 -15.12 -4.01
N SER A 308 14.33 -16.08 -4.03
CA SER A 308 14.06 -17.46 -3.61
C SER A 308 13.64 -17.58 -2.14
N ARG A 309 14.17 -16.71 -1.25
CA ARG A 309 13.87 -16.76 0.18
C ARG A 309 12.41 -16.40 0.47
N GLN A 310 11.93 -15.30 -0.10
CA GLN A 310 10.56 -14.85 0.09
C GLN A 310 9.59 -15.74 -0.71
N GLU A 311 9.95 -16.18 -1.92
CA GLU A 311 9.12 -17.08 -2.71
C GLU A 311 8.82 -18.40 -1.97
N ASN A 312 9.86 -19.06 -1.44
CA ASN A 312 9.67 -20.27 -0.63
C ASN A 312 8.87 -19.99 0.66
N TRP A 313 9.11 -18.85 1.32
CA TRP A 313 8.33 -18.45 2.48
C TRP A 313 6.85 -18.25 2.13
N PHE A 314 6.57 -17.60 1.00
CA PHE A 314 5.23 -17.27 0.53
C PHE A 314 4.42 -18.53 0.22
N TYR A 315 4.99 -19.47 -0.53
CA TYR A 315 4.34 -20.74 -0.85
C TYR A 315 4.05 -21.56 0.42
N ASN A 316 4.99 -21.55 1.38
CA ASN A 316 4.75 -22.16 2.69
C ASN A 316 3.62 -21.47 3.48
N GLN A 317 3.48 -20.13 3.41
CA GLN A 317 2.34 -19.44 4.03
C GLN A 317 1.01 -19.83 3.40
N LEU A 318 0.95 -19.90 2.06
CA LEU A 318 -0.27 -20.30 1.33
C LEU A 318 -0.70 -21.72 1.71
N SER A 319 0.22 -22.68 1.69
CA SER A 319 -0.05 -24.07 2.05
C SER A 319 -0.43 -24.19 3.53
N THR A 320 0.32 -23.55 4.44
CA THR A 320 0.01 -23.59 5.88
C THR A 320 -1.36 -22.96 6.19
N SER A 321 -1.72 -21.88 5.47
CA SER A 321 -3.03 -21.25 5.58
C SER A 321 -4.15 -22.22 5.15
N ALA A 322 -3.92 -22.95 4.05
CA ALA A 322 -4.82 -23.96 3.54
C ALA A 322 -5.01 -25.13 4.48
N ASP A 323 -3.91 -25.72 4.94
CA ASP A 323 -3.93 -26.86 5.85
C ASP A 323 -4.59 -26.53 7.19
N ARG A 324 -4.45 -25.29 7.66
CA ARG A 324 -5.13 -24.80 8.87
C ARG A 324 -6.64 -24.62 8.67
N GLY A 325 -7.11 -24.50 7.43
CA GLY A 325 -8.51 -24.19 7.12
C GLY A 325 -8.86 -22.72 7.37
N ALA A 326 -7.90 -21.80 7.17
CA ALA A 326 -8.23 -20.37 7.10
C ALA A 326 -9.24 -20.16 5.97
N ARG A 327 -10.30 -19.37 6.21
CA ARG A 327 -11.32 -19.17 5.18
C ARG A 327 -10.77 -18.42 3.98
N TRP A 328 -10.07 -17.31 4.20
CA TRP A 328 -9.52 -16.44 3.15
C TRP A 328 -8.00 -16.30 3.25
N ARG A 329 -7.34 -16.16 2.11
CA ARG A 329 -5.94 -15.74 1.96
C ARG A 329 -5.91 -14.41 1.24
N LEU A 330 -5.52 -13.34 1.93
CA LEU A 330 -5.32 -12.02 1.34
C LEU A 330 -3.83 -11.79 1.12
N ILE A 331 -3.45 -11.55 -0.12
CA ILE A 331 -2.07 -11.40 -0.58
C ILE A 331 -1.86 -9.93 -0.92
N GLY A 332 -1.07 -9.23 -0.12
CA GLY A 332 -0.66 -7.85 -0.39
C GLY A 332 0.55 -7.82 -1.31
N SER A 333 0.36 -7.28 -2.51
CA SER A 333 1.40 -6.99 -3.50
C SER A 333 1.43 -5.48 -3.74
N GLN A 334 2.60 -4.94 -4.08
CA GLN A 334 2.75 -3.53 -4.44
C GLN A 334 2.12 -3.27 -5.82
N THR A 335 2.54 -4.08 -6.80
CA THR A 335 2.14 -3.95 -8.20
C THR A 335 1.03 -4.94 -8.59
N VAL A 336 0.33 -4.64 -9.67
CA VAL A 336 -0.76 -5.47 -10.23
C VAL A 336 -0.23 -6.85 -10.63
N PHE A 337 -0.90 -7.89 -10.15
CA PHE A 337 -0.51 -9.29 -10.34
C PHE A 337 -1.05 -9.87 -11.65
N SER A 338 -2.33 -9.62 -11.92
CA SER A 338 -3.01 -10.05 -13.16
C SER A 338 -2.35 -9.38 -14.36
N ARG A 339 -2.43 -10.04 -15.51
CA ARG A 339 -1.94 -9.45 -16.75
C ARG A 339 -2.80 -8.24 -17.11
N VAL A 340 -2.16 -7.18 -17.58
CA VAL A 340 -2.86 -6.03 -18.17
C VAL A 340 -2.29 -5.79 -19.55
N ASN A 341 -2.97 -6.31 -20.57
CA ASN A 341 -2.65 -6.07 -21.97
C ASN A 341 -3.14 -4.67 -22.38
N GLU A 342 -2.20 -3.77 -22.58
CA GLU A 342 -2.46 -2.39 -22.98
C GLU A 342 -2.32 -2.16 -24.49
N SER A 343 -2.18 -3.23 -25.29
CA SER A 343 -1.95 -3.12 -26.75
C SER A 343 -3.02 -2.36 -27.50
N VAL A 344 -4.28 -2.42 -27.04
CA VAL A 344 -5.39 -1.69 -27.65
C VAL A 344 -5.28 -0.19 -27.36
N ALA A 345 -4.66 0.20 -26.25
CA ALA A 345 -4.44 1.60 -25.88
C ALA A 345 -3.14 2.19 -26.47
N TYR A 346 -2.04 1.42 -26.46
CA TYR A 346 -0.69 1.92 -26.79
C TYR A 346 -0.02 1.26 -28.01
N GLY A 347 -0.65 0.25 -28.61
CA GLY A 347 -0.12 -0.50 -29.74
C GLY A 347 0.60 -1.78 -29.34
N ASN A 348 1.03 -2.57 -30.33
CA ASN A 348 1.50 -3.95 -30.10
C ASN A 348 2.97 -4.09 -29.65
N VAL A 349 3.71 -2.99 -29.56
CA VAL A 349 5.12 -3.03 -29.13
C VAL A 349 5.14 -2.81 -27.64
N ASN A 350 5.68 -3.79 -26.89
CA ASN A 350 5.81 -3.73 -25.43
C ASN A 350 4.48 -3.41 -24.72
N PRO A 351 3.40 -4.15 -24.97
CA PRO A 351 2.05 -3.75 -24.56
C PRO A 351 1.72 -4.06 -23.10
N LEU A 352 2.72 -4.31 -22.25
CA LEU A 352 2.55 -4.73 -20.86
C LEU A 352 3.33 -3.82 -19.93
N ASP A 353 2.92 -3.79 -18.67
CA ASP A 353 3.69 -3.15 -17.61
C ASP A 353 4.84 -4.07 -17.14
N TYR A 354 6.02 -3.82 -17.66
CA TYR A 354 7.22 -4.58 -17.35
C TYR A 354 7.84 -4.26 -15.98
N ASP A 355 7.30 -3.26 -15.28
CA ASP A 355 7.59 -2.99 -13.89
C ASP A 355 6.58 -3.65 -12.93
N ALA A 356 5.42 -4.09 -13.43
CA ALA A 356 4.51 -4.98 -12.69
C ALA A 356 4.87 -6.47 -12.85
N TRP A 357 3.96 -7.36 -12.43
CA TRP A 357 4.15 -8.81 -12.54
C TRP A 357 4.24 -9.32 -13.99
N ASP A 358 3.80 -8.54 -14.98
CA ASP A 358 3.97 -8.87 -16.39
C ASP A 358 5.44 -8.91 -16.83
N GLY A 359 6.34 -8.15 -16.18
CA GLY A 359 7.80 -8.26 -16.36
C GLY A 359 8.47 -9.44 -15.66
N TYR A 360 7.70 -10.26 -14.94
CA TYR A 360 8.19 -11.37 -14.12
C TYR A 360 7.30 -12.61 -14.29
N THR A 361 6.88 -12.88 -15.53
CA THR A 361 5.88 -13.89 -15.88
C THR A 361 6.25 -15.28 -15.35
N SER A 362 7.52 -15.68 -15.42
CA SER A 362 7.93 -16.98 -14.85
C SER A 362 7.70 -17.07 -13.34
N ASN A 363 7.95 -16.00 -12.58
CA ASN A 363 7.69 -15.98 -11.14
C ASN A 363 6.19 -15.97 -10.83
N ARG A 364 5.39 -15.24 -11.62
CA ARG A 364 3.93 -15.26 -11.55
C ARG A 364 3.38 -16.67 -11.79
N ASN A 365 3.85 -17.34 -12.84
CA ASN A 365 3.44 -18.69 -13.21
C ASN A 365 3.77 -19.71 -12.11
N ARG A 366 4.93 -19.61 -11.45
CA ARG A 366 5.24 -20.47 -10.29
C ARG A 366 4.27 -20.28 -9.12
N THR A 367 3.78 -19.06 -8.91
CA THR A 367 2.76 -18.79 -7.88
C THR A 367 1.43 -19.42 -8.25
N LEU A 368 0.97 -19.22 -9.49
CA LEU A 368 -0.28 -19.79 -10.00
C LEU A 368 -0.25 -21.32 -10.05
N GLN A 369 0.89 -21.90 -10.43
CA GLN A 369 1.16 -23.34 -10.36
C GLN A 369 1.03 -23.85 -8.92
N HIS A 370 1.66 -23.17 -7.95
CA HIS A 370 1.59 -23.58 -6.54
C HIS A 370 0.16 -23.59 -6.02
N LEU A 371 -0.65 -22.58 -6.36
CA LEU A 371 -2.07 -22.55 -6.00
C LEU A 371 -2.85 -23.70 -6.65
N THR A 372 -2.59 -23.97 -7.93
CA THR A 372 -3.27 -25.01 -8.72
C THR A 372 -2.93 -26.41 -8.22
N ASP A 373 -1.63 -26.75 -8.13
CA ASP A 373 -1.15 -28.09 -7.73
C ASP A 373 -1.59 -28.50 -6.33
N ASN A 374 -1.73 -27.51 -5.44
CA ASN A 374 -2.12 -27.73 -4.05
C ASN A 374 -3.60 -27.46 -3.79
N ASN A 375 -4.40 -27.18 -4.83
CA ASN A 375 -5.84 -26.89 -4.74
C ASN A 375 -6.16 -25.81 -3.69
N ILE A 376 -5.40 -24.70 -3.70
CA ILE A 376 -5.52 -23.60 -2.75
C ILE A 376 -6.50 -22.57 -3.33
N GLY A 377 -7.71 -22.49 -2.75
CA GLY A 377 -8.73 -21.50 -3.11
C GLY A 377 -8.92 -20.37 -2.09
N ASN A 378 -9.91 -19.50 -2.33
CA ASN A 378 -10.23 -18.29 -1.57
C ASN A 378 -9.04 -17.32 -1.49
N ASN A 379 -8.35 -17.14 -2.61
CA ASN A 379 -7.23 -16.20 -2.74
C ASN A 379 -7.75 -14.84 -3.20
N ILE A 380 -7.39 -13.80 -2.48
CA ILE A 380 -7.64 -12.41 -2.85
C ILE A 380 -6.29 -11.73 -2.94
N VAL A 381 -5.96 -11.16 -4.10
CA VAL A 381 -4.77 -10.32 -4.28
C VAL A 381 -5.19 -8.85 -4.17
N ILE A 382 -4.40 -8.03 -3.50
CA ILE A 382 -4.54 -6.58 -3.52
C ILE A 382 -3.26 -5.93 -4.02
N SER A 383 -3.42 -4.87 -4.81
CA SER A 383 -2.34 -4.14 -5.48
C SER A 383 -2.57 -2.62 -5.46
N GLY A 384 -1.49 -1.86 -5.64
CA GLY A 384 -1.43 -0.41 -5.73
C GLY A 384 -0.66 0.03 -6.97
N ASP A 385 0.37 0.88 -6.78
CA ASP A 385 1.37 1.33 -7.78
C ASP A 385 0.78 2.11 -8.98
N SER A 386 0.00 1.45 -9.82
CA SER A 386 -0.55 1.94 -11.10
C SER A 386 -1.42 3.21 -11.06
N HIS A 387 -1.77 3.75 -9.89
CA HIS A 387 -2.68 4.90 -9.72
C HIS A 387 -4.10 4.74 -10.32
N ALA A 388 -4.52 3.51 -10.65
CA ALA A 388 -5.83 3.20 -11.21
C ALA A 388 -6.50 2.07 -10.42
N SER A 389 -7.83 2.00 -10.50
CA SER A 389 -8.58 0.91 -9.89
C SER A 389 -8.72 -0.24 -10.89
N TRP A 390 -8.49 -1.47 -10.43
CA TRP A 390 -8.54 -2.68 -11.24
C TRP A 390 -9.28 -3.78 -10.49
N VAL A 391 -10.16 -4.50 -11.18
CA VAL A 391 -10.87 -5.64 -10.62
C VAL A 391 -10.89 -6.78 -11.62
N SER A 392 -10.18 -7.85 -11.29
CA SER A 392 -9.98 -8.99 -12.17
C SER A 392 -10.28 -10.31 -11.46
N ASP A 393 -10.73 -11.30 -12.22
CA ASP A 393 -10.58 -12.68 -11.76
C ASP A 393 -9.08 -13.05 -11.83
N LEU A 394 -8.59 -13.79 -10.84
CA LEU A 394 -7.19 -14.25 -10.82
C LEU A 394 -7.06 -15.49 -11.71
N VAL A 395 -6.54 -15.33 -12.92
CA VAL A 395 -6.50 -16.40 -13.94
C VAL A 395 -5.08 -16.72 -14.36
N TRP A 396 -4.79 -18.02 -14.53
CA TRP A 396 -3.57 -18.46 -15.19
C TRP A 396 -3.76 -18.59 -16.69
N ILE A 397 -3.71 -17.45 -17.37
CA ILE A 397 -4.21 -17.29 -18.75
C ILE A 397 -3.55 -18.23 -19.76
N ASP A 398 -2.29 -18.58 -19.56
CA ASP A 398 -1.52 -19.39 -20.52
C ASP A 398 -1.66 -20.91 -20.29
N ASP A 399 -2.32 -21.35 -19.21
CA ASP A 399 -2.44 -22.77 -18.83
C ASP A 399 -3.89 -23.21 -18.52
N ALA A 400 -4.75 -22.31 -18.05
CA ALA A 400 -6.10 -22.62 -17.62
C ALA A 400 -7.18 -22.33 -18.68
N ASP A 401 -8.11 -23.27 -18.85
CA ASP A 401 -9.39 -23.01 -19.53
C ASP A 401 -10.25 -22.06 -18.68
N TYR A 402 -10.25 -20.77 -19.02
CA TYR A 402 -11.04 -19.75 -18.34
C TYR A 402 -12.30 -19.38 -19.12
N ASP A 403 -13.45 -19.47 -18.44
CA ASP A 403 -14.75 -19.05 -18.96
C ASP A 403 -15.12 -17.70 -18.33
N VAL A 404 -15.04 -16.63 -19.13
CA VAL A 404 -15.30 -15.24 -18.69
C VAL A 404 -16.73 -15.02 -18.18
N GLU A 405 -17.71 -15.70 -18.76
CA GLU A 405 -19.13 -15.53 -18.43
C GLU A 405 -19.45 -16.14 -17.07
N THR A 406 -18.81 -17.27 -16.74
CA THR A 406 -19.06 -18.00 -15.49
C THR A 406 -18.02 -17.76 -14.40
N GLY A 407 -16.81 -17.32 -14.75
CA GLY A 407 -15.65 -17.24 -13.85
C GLY A 407 -14.92 -18.58 -13.64
N LYS A 408 -15.40 -19.67 -14.26
CA LYS A 408 -14.79 -21.00 -14.10
C LYS A 408 -13.36 -20.99 -14.63
N GLY A 409 -12.43 -21.55 -13.86
CA GLY A 409 -11.01 -21.59 -14.17
C GLY A 409 -10.18 -20.54 -13.42
N ALA A 410 -10.82 -19.60 -12.73
CA ALA A 410 -10.14 -18.65 -11.86
C ALA A 410 -9.69 -19.29 -10.53
N LEU A 411 -8.62 -18.74 -9.96
CA LEU A 411 -7.97 -19.15 -8.73
C LEU A 411 -8.23 -18.18 -7.57
N GLY A 412 -9.02 -17.14 -7.80
CA GLY A 412 -9.27 -16.06 -6.87
C GLY A 412 -9.75 -14.78 -7.58
N ALA A 413 -9.56 -13.65 -6.92
CA ALA A 413 -9.77 -12.34 -7.52
C ALA A 413 -8.63 -11.39 -7.14
N GLU A 414 -8.39 -10.38 -7.96
CA GLU A 414 -7.52 -9.26 -7.66
C GLU A 414 -8.33 -7.96 -7.55
N PHE A 415 -8.01 -7.18 -6.51
CA PHE A 415 -8.52 -5.84 -6.28
C PHE A 415 -7.33 -4.86 -6.24
N GLY A 416 -7.06 -4.21 -7.36
CA GLY A 416 -6.10 -3.10 -7.46
C GLY A 416 -6.77 -1.78 -7.12
N GLY A 417 -6.12 -0.95 -6.28
CA GLY A 417 -6.63 0.35 -5.86
C GLY A 417 -5.99 1.51 -6.62
N SER A 418 -6.79 2.55 -6.88
CA SER A 418 -6.21 3.84 -7.32
C SER A 418 -5.38 4.49 -6.20
N ALA A 419 -4.69 5.56 -6.57
CA ALA A 419 -3.89 6.37 -5.69
C ALA A 419 -4.74 7.21 -4.72
N VAL A 420 -4.18 7.48 -3.54
CA VAL A 420 -4.72 8.48 -2.60
C VAL A 420 -4.71 9.86 -3.25
N THR A 421 -3.62 10.23 -3.92
CA THR A 421 -3.49 11.53 -4.62
C THR A 421 -2.63 11.50 -5.88
N SER A 422 -1.75 10.51 -6.05
CA SER A 422 -0.89 10.43 -7.24
C SER A 422 -1.71 10.41 -8.54
N PRO A 423 -1.25 11.05 -9.62
CA PRO A 423 -2.09 11.36 -10.76
C PRO A 423 -2.37 10.12 -11.62
N CYS A 424 -3.40 10.20 -12.47
CA CYS A 424 -3.74 9.16 -13.45
C CYS A 424 -2.52 8.79 -14.32
N PRO A 425 -2.25 7.49 -14.55
CA PRO A 425 -1.09 7.07 -15.35
C PRO A 425 -1.25 7.42 -16.84
N TYR A 426 -2.49 7.66 -17.30
CA TYR A 426 -2.82 8.07 -18.69
C TYR A 426 -2.84 9.60 -18.86
N GLY A 427 -2.37 10.35 -17.85
CA GLY A 427 -2.19 11.80 -17.93
C GLY A 427 -2.86 12.55 -16.79
N GLN A 428 -2.10 13.47 -16.18
CA GLN A 428 -2.49 14.21 -14.98
C GLN A 428 -3.76 15.07 -15.15
N ASN A 429 -4.08 15.48 -16.39
CA ASN A 429 -5.23 16.33 -16.74
C ASN A 429 -6.25 15.60 -17.62
N ILE A 430 -6.32 14.27 -17.52
CA ILE A 430 -7.26 13.47 -18.31
C ILE A 430 -8.72 13.86 -17.97
N SER A 431 -9.59 13.88 -18.98
CA SER A 431 -11.04 14.03 -18.75
C SER A 431 -11.67 12.70 -18.38
N ILE A 432 -12.78 12.68 -17.64
CA ILE A 432 -13.55 11.45 -17.37
C ILE A 432 -13.90 10.72 -18.67
N SER A 433 -14.35 11.45 -19.69
CA SER A 433 -14.69 10.83 -20.98
C SER A 433 -13.50 10.13 -21.63
N SER A 434 -12.30 10.73 -21.54
CA SER A 434 -11.08 10.11 -22.07
C SER A 434 -10.67 8.91 -21.23
N ALA A 435 -10.71 9.03 -19.91
CA ALA A 435 -10.40 7.95 -18.98
C ALA A 435 -11.34 6.75 -19.17
N ASN A 436 -12.65 6.97 -19.34
CA ASN A 436 -13.61 5.91 -19.62
C ASN A 436 -13.34 5.26 -20.99
N ASN A 437 -13.01 6.02 -22.03
CA ASN A 437 -12.66 5.44 -23.34
C ASN A 437 -11.41 4.53 -23.25
N TYR A 438 -10.37 4.94 -22.53
CA TYR A 438 -9.21 4.07 -22.28
C TYR A 438 -9.59 2.85 -21.44
N SER A 439 -10.48 3.03 -20.46
CA SER A 439 -10.99 1.93 -19.64
C SER A 439 -11.71 0.88 -20.48
N ASP A 440 -12.57 1.31 -21.41
CA ASP A 440 -13.28 0.43 -22.35
C ASP A 440 -12.29 -0.39 -23.21
N TRP A 441 -11.21 0.25 -23.68
CA TRP A 441 -10.18 -0.43 -24.48
C TRP A 441 -9.40 -1.47 -23.69
N LEU A 442 -9.02 -1.15 -22.45
CA LEU A 442 -8.31 -2.07 -21.56
C LEU A 442 -9.20 -3.25 -21.18
N GLU A 443 -10.43 -3.00 -20.75
CA GLU A 443 -11.39 -4.06 -20.41
C GLU A 443 -11.66 -4.98 -21.61
N SER A 444 -11.78 -4.41 -22.82
CA SER A 444 -11.98 -5.19 -24.05
C SER A 444 -10.77 -6.06 -24.42
N ALA A 445 -9.55 -5.62 -24.08
CA ALA A 445 -8.30 -6.33 -24.39
C ALA A 445 -7.99 -7.47 -23.42
N ASN A 446 -8.65 -7.49 -22.25
CA ASN A 446 -8.33 -8.37 -21.13
C ASN A 446 -9.58 -9.15 -20.70
N PRO A 447 -9.69 -10.46 -20.98
CA PRO A 447 -10.88 -11.24 -20.64
C PRO A 447 -11.11 -11.38 -19.13
N GLU A 448 -10.06 -11.37 -18.32
CA GLU A 448 -10.08 -11.47 -16.86
C GLU A 448 -10.35 -10.14 -16.14
N LEU A 449 -10.13 -9.00 -16.81
CA LEU A 449 -10.36 -7.66 -16.26
C LEU A 449 -11.84 -7.30 -16.36
N HIS A 450 -12.55 -7.26 -15.24
CA HIS A 450 -14.00 -7.06 -15.20
C HIS A 450 -14.41 -5.61 -14.94
N TRP A 451 -13.59 -4.85 -14.24
CA TRP A 451 -13.79 -3.41 -14.10
C TRP A 451 -12.47 -2.69 -13.91
N ASN A 452 -12.36 -1.49 -14.48
CA ASN A 452 -11.29 -0.57 -14.17
C ASN A 452 -11.76 0.88 -14.20
N ASP A 453 -11.13 1.72 -13.38
CA ASP A 453 -11.30 3.17 -13.38
C ASP A 453 -9.94 3.86 -13.34
N LEU A 454 -9.66 4.63 -14.38
CA LEU A 454 -8.45 5.42 -14.51
C LEU A 454 -8.60 6.83 -13.91
N TYR A 455 -9.83 7.29 -13.64
CA TYR A 455 -10.09 8.70 -13.37
C TYR A 455 -9.97 9.07 -11.89
N TYR A 456 -10.73 8.43 -11.01
CA TYR A 456 -10.82 8.89 -9.63
C TYR A 456 -9.62 8.47 -8.80
N ARG A 457 -9.20 9.39 -7.92
CA ARG A 457 -8.34 9.09 -6.77
C ARG A 457 -9.20 8.66 -5.60
N GLY A 458 -8.67 7.83 -4.71
CA GLY A 458 -9.43 7.37 -3.57
C GLY A 458 -8.85 6.17 -2.88
N TYR A 459 -9.71 5.22 -2.55
CA TYR A 459 -9.37 4.03 -1.78
C TYR A 459 -10.47 2.96 -1.94
N PHE A 460 -10.23 1.78 -1.39
CA PHE A 460 -11.27 0.77 -1.27
C PHE A 460 -11.27 0.10 0.10
N GLU A 461 -12.42 -0.44 0.47
CA GLU A 461 -12.58 -1.25 1.67
C GLU A 461 -12.86 -2.71 1.29
N LEU A 462 -12.29 -3.64 2.05
CA LEU A 462 -12.61 -5.06 1.99
C LEU A 462 -13.33 -5.49 3.25
N HIS A 463 -14.51 -6.10 3.11
CA HIS A 463 -15.34 -6.59 4.21
C HIS A 463 -15.45 -8.11 4.11
N PHE A 464 -14.78 -8.83 5.01
CA PHE A 464 -14.72 -10.29 5.02
C PHE A 464 -15.75 -10.88 5.99
N THR A 465 -16.42 -11.94 5.52
CA THR A 465 -17.20 -12.88 6.33
C THR A 465 -16.80 -14.31 5.96
N TYR A 466 -17.36 -15.33 6.61
CA TYR A 466 -17.10 -16.71 6.19
C TYR A 466 -17.72 -17.07 4.84
N ASP A 467 -18.72 -16.31 4.39
CA ASP A 467 -19.49 -16.63 3.19
C ASP A 467 -19.00 -15.86 1.97
N GLU A 468 -18.51 -14.65 2.17
CA GLU A 468 -18.07 -13.76 1.09
C GLU A 468 -17.09 -12.68 1.55
N VAL A 469 -16.39 -12.09 0.59
CA VAL A 469 -15.71 -10.79 0.72
C VAL A 469 -16.38 -9.77 -0.20
N GLU A 470 -16.68 -8.60 0.34
CA GLU A 470 -17.13 -7.44 -0.43
C GLU A 470 -15.99 -6.42 -0.58
N ALA A 471 -15.66 -6.04 -1.82
CA ALA A 471 -14.78 -4.92 -2.13
C ALA A 471 -15.60 -3.69 -2.50
N LYS A 472 -15.40 -2.57 -1.80
CA LYS A 472 -16.15 -1.32 -1.97
C LYS A 472 -15.20 -0.20 -2.37
N TYR A 473 -15.32 0.29 -3.60
CA TYR A 473 -14.46 1.33 -4.15
C TYR A 473 -15.06 2.72 -3.93
N PHE A 474 -14.23 3.64 -3.48
CA PHE A 474 -14.60 5.02 -3.19
C PHE A 474 -13.67 6.00 -3.92
N GLY A 475 -14.25 6.93 -4.67
CA GLY A 475 -13.56 8.02 -5.31
C GLY A 475 -13.71 9.32 -4.53
N LEU A 476 -12.76 10.24 -4.69
CA LEU A 476 -12.82 11.57 -4.12
C LEU A 476 -13.32 12.55 -5.19
N PRO A 477 -14.31 13.41 -4.90
CA PRO A 477 -14.78 14.40 -5.87
C PRO A 477 -13.70 15.45 -6.20
N THR A 478 -12.72 15.62 -5.33
CA THR A 478 -11.54 16.47 -5.52
C THR A 478 -10.48 16.17 -4.45
N VAL A 479 -9.20 16.21 -4.84
CA VAL A 479 -8.06 16.19 -3.90
C VAL A 479 -7.44 17.57 -3.65
N VAL A 480 -7.88 18.64 -4.32
CA VAL A 480 -7.19 19.95 -4.29
C VAL A 480 -7.40 20.73 -2.99
N ASN A 481 -8.35 20.31 -2.16
CA ASN A 481 -8.61 20.87 -0.83
C ASN A 481 -8.98 19.75 0.16
N ARG A 482 -8.68 19.95 1.44
CA ARG A 482 -9.12 19.04 2.50
C ARG A 482 -10.65 19.01 2.58
N ASN A 483 -11.26 17.82 2.60
CA ASN A 483 -12.70 17.63 2.72
C ASN A 483 -13.06 16.19 3.16
N PRO A 484 -14.25 15.97 3.74
CA PRO A 484 -14.70 14.63 4.17
C PRO A 484 -15.54 13.91 3.10
N TYR A 485 -15.34 14.18 1.81
CA TYR A 485 -16.26 13.73 0.77
C TYR A 485 -15.79 12.44 0.08
N GLU A 486 -16.75 11.62 -0.35
CA GLU A 486 -16.51 10.43 -1.19
C GLU A 486 -17.68 10.15 -2.12
N ILE A 487 -17.39 9.45 -3.22
CA ILE A 487 -18.35 8.92 -4.20
C ILE A 487 -18.19 7.40 -4.19
N SER A 488 -19.28 6.65 -4.11
CA SER A 488 -19.24 5.19 -4.25
C SER A 488 -19.10 4.85 -5.73
N LEU A 489 -18.03 4.16 -6.11
CA LEU A 489 -17.72 3.89 -7.52
C LEU A 489 -18.29 2.55 -7.99
N ALA A 490 -18.00 1.49 -7.25
CA ALA A 490 -18.47 0.13 -7.55
C ALA A 490 -18.26 -0.77 -6.33
N ASN A 491 -19.09 -1.81 -6.23
CA ASN A 491 -18.97 -2.84 -5.19
C ASN A 491 -18.88 -4.22 -5.84
N PHE A 492 -17.96 -5.06 -5.38
CA PHE A 492 -17.74 -6.40 -5.93
C PHE A 492 -17.80 -7.43 -4.82
N THR A 493 -18.24 -8.63 -5.15
CA THR A 493 -18.39 -9.72 -4.17
C THR A 493 -17.70 -10.96 -4.69
N VAL A 494 -16.91 -11.63 -3.85
CA VAL A 494 -16.40 -12.99 -4.10
C VAL A 494 -16.97 -13.89 -3.04
N LYS A 495 -17.67 -14.96 -3.44
CA LYS A 495 -18.21 -15.94 -2.49
C LYS A 495 -17.17 -16.99 -2.15
N SER A 496 -17.23 -17.50 -0.93
CA SER A 496 -16.32 -18.55 -0.50
C SER A 496 -16.51 -19.82 -1.33
N GLY A 497 -15.41 -20.34 -1.86
CA GLY A 497 -15.36 -21.54 -2.67
C GLY A 497 -15.49 -21.28 -4.19
N ASP A 498 -15.96 -20.09 -4.59
CA ASP A 498 -16.17 -19.78 -6.01
C ASP A 498 -14.84 -19.47 -6.71
N ASN A 499 -13.88 -18.81 -6.03
CA ASN A 499 -12.60 -18.39 -6.59
C ASN A 499 -12.70 -17.41 -7.78
N HIS A 500 -13.82 -16.69 -7.90
CA HIS A 500 -14.03 -15.65 -8.90
C HIS A 500 -15.04 -14.62 -8.38
N LEU A 501 -15.14 -13.48 -9.05
CA LEU A 501 -16.15 -12.46 -8.78
C LEU A 501 -17.55 -13.00 -9.01
N SER A 502 -18.50 -12.60 -8.18
CA SER A 502 -19.91 -12.93 -8.32
C SER A 502 -20.48 -12.28 -9.59
N ARG A 503 -21.29 -13.04 -10.33
CA ARG A 503 -21.99 -12.56 -11.52
C ARG A 503 -23.46 -12.24 -11.20
N PRO A 504 -24.07 -11.20 -11.81
CA PRO A 504 -23.43 -10.21 -12.69
C PRO A 504 -22.40 -9.37 -11.93
N ILE A 505 -21.30 -9.00 -12.60
CA ILE A 505 -20.22 -8.21 -12.00
C ILE A 505 -20.80 -6.90 -11.45
N ALA A 506 -20.45 -6.56 -10.21
CA ALA A 506 -20.91 -5.35 -9.51
C ALA A 506 -22.45 -5.19 -9.47
N GLY A 507 -23.21 -6.28 -9.55
CA GLY A 507 -24.67 -6.21 -9.67
C GLY A 507 -25.16 -5.64 -11.01
N GLY A 508 -24.27 -5.52 -12.00
CA GLY A 508 -24.53 -5.03 -13.35
C GLY A 508 -24.26 -3.53 -13.55
N THR A 509 -23.82 -2.81 -12.51
CA THR A 509 -23.70 -1.34 -12.57
C THR A 509 -22.45 -0.82 -11.87
N ALA A 510 -21.77 0.14 -12.50
CA ALA A 510 -20.70 0.92 -11.89
C ALA A 510 -20.92 2.41 -12.18
N GLU A 511 -20.28 3.27 -11.39
CA GLU A 511 -20.39 4.73 -11.52
C GLU A 511 -19.52 5.30 -12.65
N VAL A 512 -18.35 4.70 -12.87
CA VAL A 512 -17.28 5.22 -13.71
C VAL A 512 -16.48 4.07 -14.32
N GLY A 513 -15.61 4.39 -15.28
CA GLY A 513 -14.68 3.44 -15.87
C GLY A 513 -15.32 2.58 -16.95
N SER A 514 -14.92 1.31 -17.03
CA SER A 514 -15.55 0.28 -17.85
C SER A 514 -15.96 -0.92 -16.99
N LEU A 515 -17.13 -1.50 -17.27
CA LEU A 515 -17.67 -2.66 -16.56
C LEU A 515 -18.08 -3.77 -17.54
N LYS A 516 -17.36 -4.88 -17.53
CA LYS A 516 -17.60 -6.03 -18.42
C LYS A 516 -19.01 -6.60 -18.19
N GLY A 517 -19.79 -6.67 -19.26
CA GLY A 517 -21.17 -7.21 -19.23
C GLY A 517 -22.17 -6.38 -18.42
N GLY A 518 -21.83 -5.15 -18.03
CA GLY A 518 -22.68 -4.25 -17.24
C GLY A 518 -22.88 -2.89 -17.89
N SER A 519 -23.29 -1.91 -17.08
CA SER A 519 -23.47 -0.52 -17.52
C SER A 519 -22.82 0.47 -16.55
N VAL A 520 -22.23 1.51 -17.11
CA VAL A 520 -21.70 2.64 -16.34
C VAL A 520 -22.78 3.73 -16.26
N MET A 521 -23.20 4.06 -15.05
CA MET A 521 -24.25 5.04 -14.76
C MET A 521 -23.71 6.15 -13.86
N GLN A 522 -22.94 7.06 -14.43
CA GLN A 522 -22.31 8.14 -13.69
C GLN A 522 -23.33 9.02 -12.96
N THR A 523 -23.08 9.24 -11.67
CA THR A 523 -23.70 10.23 -10.81
C THR A 523 -22.61 11.15 -10.22
N ASN A 524 -23.05 12.23 -9.58
CA ASN A 524 -22.18 13.07 -8.75
C ASN A 524 -22.65 13.01 -7.28
N VAL A 525 -23.34 11.92 -6.91
CA VAL A 525 -23.87 11.72 -5.57
C VAL A 525 -22.70 11.48 -4.63
N THR A 526 -22.46 12.48 -3.80
CA THR A 526 -21.31 12.56 -2.90
C THR A 526 -21.80 12.42 -1.47
N ASN A 527 -21.16 11.52 -0.71
CA ASN A 527 -21.37 11.36 0.71
C ASN A 527 -20.40 12.25 1.49
N ASN A 528 -20.89 13.02 2.44
CA ASN A 528 -20.05 13.64 3.47
C ASN A 528 -19.87 12.64 4.63
N THR A 529 -18.70 12.02 4.70
CA THR A 529 -18.37 10.97 5.69
C THR A 529 -18.40 11.42 7.14
N GLU A 530 -18.31 12.73 7.42
CA GLU A 530 -18.40 13.28 8.77
C GLU A 530 -19.86 13.37 9.26
N THR A 531 -20.81 13.59 8.33
CA THR A 531 -22.23 13.82 8.66
C THR A 531 -23.16 12.71 8.21
N GLY A 532 -22.73 11.85 7.28
CA GLY A 532 -23.54 10.85 6.58
C GLY A 532 -24.54 11.43 5.57
N GLN A 533 -24.47 12.73 5.27
CA GLN A 533 -25.39 13.38 4.33
C GLN A 533 -24.92 13.25 2.88
N TYR A 534 -25.85 12.93 1.99
CA TYR A 534 -25.63 12.87 0.55
C TYR A 534 -26.02 14.18 -0.13
N PHE A 535 -25.21 14.63 -1.09
CA PHE A 535 -25.46 15.82 -1.91
C PHE A 535 -24.88 15.64 -3.32
N ILE A 536 -25.23 16.54 -4.24
CA ILE A 536 -24.63 16.56 -5.58
C ILE A 536 -23.40 17.49 -5.55
N SER A 537 -22.21 16.93 -5.74
CA SER A 537 -21.00 17.74 -5.84
C SER A 537 -20.91 18.44 -7.20
N HIS A 538 -20.53 19.72 -7.14
CA HIS A 538 -20.18 20.53 -8.31
C HIS A 538 -18.69 20.87 -8.32
N ALA A 539 -17.88 20.15 -7.54
CA ALA A 539 -16.44 20.25 -7.65
C ALA A 539 -16.08 20.05 -9.12
N LYS A 540 -15.27 20.96 -9.67
CA LYS A 540 -14.63 20.68 -10.95
C LYS A 540 -13.77 19.45 -10.70
N GLN A 541 -14.16 18.35 -11.34
CA GLN A 541 -13.42 17.11 -11.43
C GLN A 541 -12.05 17.47 -12.05
N GLU A 542 -11.14 17.78 -11.12
CA GLU A 542 -9.74 18.24 -11.13
C GLU A 542 -9.21 19.09 -12.30
N ASP A 543 -8.98 20.38 -12.02
CA ASP A 543 -7.93 21.20 -12.67
C ASP A 543 -6.67 21.14 -11.76
N LEU A 544 -5.93 20.04 -11.78
CA LEU A 544 -4.55 20.02 -11.27
C LEU A 544 -3.61 20.38 -12.45
N LYS A 545 -3.55 21.68 -12.75
CA LYS A 545 -2.63 22.23 -13.77
C LYS A 545 -1.17 22.22 -13.34
#